data_AF-A0A7L0WZ18-F1
#
_entry.id   AF-A0A7L0WZ18-F1
#
_cell.length_a   1.000
_cell.length_b   1.000
_cell.length_c   1.000
_cell.angle_alpha   90.00
_cell.angle_beta   90.00
_cell.angle_gamma   90.00
#
_symmetry.space_group_name_H-M   'P 1'
#
loop_
_entity.id
_entity.type
_entity.pdbx_description
1 polymer ?
#
loop_
_entity_poly.entity_id
_entity_poly.type
_entity_poly.pdbx_seq_one_letter_code
_entity_poly.pdbx_strand_id
1 'polypeptide(L)'
;MDQRLAELVEELTTSGEPRLEPGRMKELKKICKSSEEHLSHAFHLLVTRLQEEHAEMRFSAFQVVQELFARSHHFRTLLIANFQEFLELTVGIDHEQPLPPPKEVAQKLRKAAIRAVQDWHEKYGEAYKQLSLGYHFLKRNKKVDFQDVHARTVAERRREEERQKRLDNVYKEKVKRTEKEMEEMSQEIADTLTEMENCFQLL
;
A
#
# COMPACT_ATOMS: atom_id res chain seq x y z
N MET A 1 -12.12 -20.33 -5.55
CA MET A 1 -10.98 -19.52 -5.05
C MET A 1 -10.71 -18.34 -5.97
N ASP A 2 -10.84 -18.51 -7.29
CA ASP A 2 -10.70 -17.41 -8.25
C ASP A 2 -11.61 -16.20 -8.01
N GLN A 3 -12.88 -16.43 -7.63
CA GLN A 3 -13.80 -15.34 -7.32
C GLN A 3 -13.33 -14.48 -6.13
N ARG A 4 -12.87 -15.11 -5.04
CA ARG A 4 -12.35 -14.39 -3.87
C ARG A 4 -11.07 -13.61 -4.19
N LEU A 5 -10.24 -14.14 -5.08
CA LEU A 5 -9.04 -13.44 -5.53
C LEU A 5 -9.40 -12.14 -6.26
N ALA A 6 -10.37 -12.20 -7.17
CA ALA A 6 -10.87 -11.02 -7.88
C ALA A 6 -11.48 -9.99 -6.93
N GLU A 7 -12.33 -10.42 -6.00
CA GLU A 7 -12.91 -9.56 -4.96
C GLU A 7 -11.83 -8.87 -4.12
N LEU A 8 -10.79 -9.59 -3.69
CA LEU A 8 -9.70 -9.01 -2.92
C LEU A 8 -8.91 -7.96 -3.70
N VAL A 9 -8.65 -8.20 -4.99
CA VAL A 9 -7.98 -7.22 -5.85
C VAL A 9 -8.85 -5.97 -6.00
N GLU A 10 -10.15 -6.13 -6.21
CA GLU A 10 -11.09 -5.03 -6.30
C GLU A 10 -11.18 -4.23 -4.98
N GLU A 11 -11.40 -4.89 -3.85
CA GLU A 11 -11.45 -4.28 -2.52
C GLU A 11 -10.16 -3.51 -2.18
N LEU A 12 -8.99 -4.07 -2.53
CA LEU A 12 -7.69 -3.42 -2.30
C LEU A 12 -7.43 -2.22 -3.21
N THR A 13 -8.10 -2.14 -4.37
CA THR A 13 -7.85 -1.11 -5.38
C THR A 13 -8.93 -0.04 -5.47
N THR A 14 -10.07 -0.22 -4.80
CA THR A 14 -11.21 0.72 -4.81
C THR A 14 -11.40 1.49 -3.50
N SER A 15 -10.61 1.23 -2.46
CA SER A 15 -10.81 1.85 -1.14
C SER A 15 -10.54 3.35 -1.10
N GLY A 16 -9.75 3.90 -2.04
CA GLY A 16 -9.26 5.28 -2.01
C GLY A 16 -8.23 5.55 -0.90
N GLU A 17 -7.81 4.52 -0.16
CA GLU A 17 -6.91 4.68 0.98
C GLU A 17 -5.45 4.83 0.55
N PRO A 18 -4.63 5.66 1.23
CA PRO A 18 -3.22 5.85 0.87
C PRO A 18 -2.34 4.61 1.02
N ARG A 19 -2.81 3.62 1.78
CA ARG A 19 -2.13 2.35 2.09
C ARG A 19 -3.11 1.20 1.98
N LEU A 20 -2.62 0.06 1.50
CA LEU A 20 -3.39 -1.18 1.42
C LEU A 20 -3.83 -1.65 2.81
N GLU A 21 -5.05 -2.17 2.89
CA GLU A 21 -5.56 -2.77 4.11
C GLU A 21 -4.77 -4.06 4.44
N PRO A 22 -4.10 -4.15 5.61
CA PRO A 22 -3.17 -5.24 5.89
C PRO A 22 -3.80 -6.64 5.91
N GLY A 23 -5.05 -6.77 6.37
CA GLY A 23 -5.79 -8.03 6.44
C GLY A 23 -6.05 -8.63 5.05
N ARG A 24 -6.66 -7.85 4.16
CA ARG A 24 -6.89 -8.19 2.75
C ARG A 24 -5.61 -8.48 2.01
N MET A 25 -4.56 -7.69 2.24
CA MET A 25 -3.26 -7.96 1.61
C MET A 25 -2.65 -9.27 2.10
N LYS A 26 -2.82 -9.62 3.38
CA LYS A 26 -2.39 -10.93 3.92
C LYS A 26 -3.18 -12.07 3.29
N GLU A 27 -4.49 -11.91 3.11
CA GLU A 27 -5.36 -12.89 2.47
C GLU A 27 -4.99 -13.10 1.00
N LEU A 28 -4.83 -12.02 0.23
CA LEU A 28 -4.43 -12.08 -1.18
C LEU A 28 -3.09 -12.80 -1.35
N LYS A 29 -2.10 -12.50 -0.50
CA LYS A 29 -0.79 -13.20 -0.51
C LYS A 29 -0.93 -14.69 -0.20
N LYS A 30 -1.86 -15.08 0.68
CA LYS A 30 -2.11 -16.50 1.00
C LYS A 30 -2.66 -17.24 -0.22
N ILE A 31 -3.61 -16.64 -0.94
CA ILE A 31 -4.18 -17.22 -2.17
C ILE A 31 -3.10 -17.31 -3.25
N CYS A 32 -2.37 -16.22 -3.51
CA CYS A 32 -1.30 -16.18 -4.51
C CYS A 32 -0.18 -17.20 -4.25
N LYS A 33 0.05 -17.59 -2.99
CA LYS A 33 1.05 -18.60 -2.62
C LYS A 33 0.58 -20.03 -2.94
N SER A 34 -0.72 -20.26 -3.13
CA SER A 34 -1.27 -21.60 -3.30
C SER A 34 -0.93 -22.23 -4.65
N SER A 35 -0.84 -21.44 -5.73
CA SER A 35 -0.37 -21.90 -7.05
C SER A 35 0.11 -20.74 -7.93
N GLU A 36 0.95 -21.06 -8.92
CA GLU A 36 1.37 -20.09 -9.94
C GLU A 36 0.21 -19.62 -10.82
N GLU A 37 -0.84 -20.43 -10.99
CA GLU A 37 -2.06 -20.04 -11.70
C GLU A 37 -2.79 -18.90 -10.98
N HIS A 38 -2.99 -19.00 -9.67
CA HIS A 38 -3.60 -17.91 -8.89
C HIS A 38 -2.73 -16.65 -8.93
N LEU A 39 -1.40 -16.80 -8.86
CA LEU A 39 -0.49 -15.68 -8.97
C LEU A 39 -0.53 -15.02 -10.36
N SER A 40 -0.67 -15.82 -11.42
CA SER A 40 -0.84 -15.33 -12.79
C SER A 40 -2.18 -14.64 -12.96
N HIS A 41 -3.27 -15.20 -12.41
CA HIS A 41 -4.58 -14.57 -12.41
C HIS A 41 -4.55 -13.22 -11.66
N ALA A 42 -3.93 -13.17 -10.49
CA ALA A 42 -3.73 -11.93 -9.74
C ALA A 42 -2.95 -10.89 -10.56
N PHE A 43 -1.91 -11.31 -11.28
CA PHE A 43 -1.17 -10.43 -12.17
C PHE A 43 -2.07 -9.80 -13.25
N HIS A 44 -2.88 -10.61 -13.95
CA HIS A 44 -3.80 -10.09 -14.97
C HIS A 44 -4.82 -9.10 -14.38
N LEU A 45 -5.41 -9.43 -13.23
CA LEU A 45 -6.33 -8.53 -12.53
C LEU A 45 -5.67 -7.20 -12.15
N LEU A 46 -4.42 -7.23 -11.69
CA LEU A 46 -3.66 -6.02 -11.35
C LEU A 46 -3.32 -5.18 -12.58
N VAL A 47 -3.00 -5.80 -13.72
CA VAL A 47 -2.82 -5.08 -14.99
C VAL A 47 -4.11 -4.37 -15.39
N THR A 48 -5.26 -5.05 -15.30
CA THR A 48 -6.57 -4.41 -15.54
C THR A 48 -6.80 -3.22 -14.62
N ARG A 49 -6.49 -3.34 -13.31
CA ARG A 49 -6.59 -2.22 -12.36
C ARG A 49 -5.62 -1.08 -12.66
N LEU A 50 -4.45 -1.36 -13.24
CA LEU A 50 -3.49 -0.35 -13.69
C LEU A 50 -3.94 0.40 -14.96
N GLN A 51 -4.88 -0.16 -15.74
CA GLN A 51 -5.41 0.47 -16.93
C GLN A 51 -6.55 1.46 -16.62
N GLU A 52 -7.18 1.37 -15.44
CA GLU A 52 -8.29 2.23 -15.02
C GLU A 52 -7.96 3.72 -15.14
N GLU A 53 -8.93 4.54 -15.54
CA GLU A 53 -8.74 6.00 -15.71
C GLU A 53 -8.79 6.75 -14.36
N HIS A 54 -8.11 6.21 -13.35
CA HIS A 54 -8.09 6.78 -12.00
C HIS A 54 -6.78 6.52 -11.26
N ALA A 55 -6.06 7.58 -10.86
CA ALA A 55 -4.72 7.47 -10.30
C ALA A 55 -4.69 6.77 -8.93
N GLU A 56 -5.73 6.89 -8.11
CA GLU A 56 -5.79 6.17 -6.81
C GLU A 56 -5.89 4.66 -7.02
N MET A 57 -6.69 4.22 -7.99
CA MET A 57 -6.82 2.80 -8.32
C MET A 57 -5.50 2.25 -8.84
N ARG A 58 -4.87 2.98 -9.77
CA ARG A 58 -3.54 2.61 -10.29
C ARG A 58 -2.49 2.59 -9.18
N PHE A 59 -2.53 3.53 -8.24
CA PHE A 59 -1.59 3.60 -7.13
C PHE A 59 -1.74 2.41 -6.17
N SER A 60 -2.97 2.06 -5.79
CA SER A 60 -3.24 0.88 -4.97
C SER A 60 -2.83 -0.41 -5.69
N ALA A 61 -3.14 -0.54 -6.98
CA ALA A 61 -2.70 -1.69 -7.78
C ALA A 61 -1.17 -1.79 -7.82
N PHE A 62 -0.49 -0.67 -8.02
CA PHE A 62 0.97 -0.60 -7.96
C PHE A 62 1.53 -1.05 -6.60
N GLN A 63 0.92 -0.67 -5.48
CA GLN A 63 1.35 -1.12 -4.14
C GLN A 63 1.24 -2.65 -4.01
N VAL A 64 0.19 -3.27 -4.56
CA VAL A 64 0.05 -4.74 -4.56
C VAL A 64 1.13 -5.38 -5.44
N VAL A 65 1.35 -4.84 -6.65
CA VAL A 65 2.42 -5.27 -7.57
C VAL A 65 3.77 -5.23 -6.86
N GLN A 66 4.07 -4.16 -6.13
CA GLN A 66 5.34 -4.00 -5.41
C GLN A 66 5.56 -5.10 -4.35
N GLU A 67 4.53 -5.43 -3.57
CA GLU A 67 4.59 -6.49 -2.58
C GLU A 67 4.80 -7.88 -3.20
N LEU A 68 4.10 -8.18 -4.31
CA LEU A 68 4.19 -9.48 -4.98
C LEU A 68 5.52 -9.65 -5.71
N PHE A 69 6.00 -8.60 -6.40
CA PHE A 69 7.29 -8.59 -7.09
C PHE A 69 8.46 -8.89 -6.13
N ALA A 70 8.42 -8.31 -4.93
CA ALA A 70 9.46 -8.52 -3.93
C ALA A 70 9.58 -9.98 -3.48
N ARG A 71 8.47 -10.75 -3.52
CA ARG A 71 8.37 -12.07 -2.88
C ARG A 71 8.33 -13.26 -3.85
N SER A 72 7.97 -13.06 -5.12
CA SER A 72 7.79 -14.17 -6.07
C SER A 72 8.61 -14.02 -7.34
N HIS A 73 9.40 -15.05 -7.67
CA HIS A 73 10.13 -15.10 -8.94
C HIS A 73 9.19 -15.15 -10.15
N HIS A 74 8.16 -15.99 -10.10
CA HIS A 74 7.17 -16.09 -11.18
C HIS A 74 6.51 -14.74 -11.47
N PHE A 75 6.11 -14.01 -10.42
CA PHE A 75 5.53 -12.67 -10.58
C PHE A 75 6.51 -11.67 -11.20
N ARG A 76 7.80 -11.74 -10.84
CA ARG A 76 8.83 -10.91 -11.47
C ARG A 76 8.91 -11.19 -12.97
N THR A 77 8.92 -12.47 -13.36
CA THR A 77 8.97 -12.87 -14.77
C THR A 77 7.76 -12.33 -15.55
N LEU A 78 6.55 -12.43 -15.00
CA LEU A 78 5.33 -11.88 -15.60
C LEU A 78 5.41 -10.34 -15.76
N LEU A 79 5.76 -9.62 -14.69
CA LEU A 79 5.86 -8.15 -14.74
C LEU A 79 6.93 -7.69 -15.73
N ILE A 80 8.07 -8.36 -15.76
CA ILE A 80 9.20 -7.99 -16.61
C ILE A 80 8.85 -8.27 -18.08
N ALA A 81 8.13 -9.35 -18.39
CA ALA A 81 7.62 -9.58 -19.74
C ALA A 81 6.68 -8.43 -20.19
N ASN A 82 5.89 -7.86 -19.28
CA ASN A 82 4.99 -6.73 -19.54
C ASN A 82 5.58 -5.35 -19.15
N PHE A 83 6.91 -5.21 -19.11
CA PHE A 83 7.50 -4.06 -18.42
C PHE A 83 7.23 -2.72 -19.11
N GLN A 84 7.11 -2.70 -20.44
CA GLN A 84 6.82 -1.47 -21.17
C GLN A 84 5.44 -0.91 -20.79
N GLU A 85 4.39 -1.71 -20.91
CA GLU A 85 3.02 -1.30 -20.53
C GLU A 85 2.99 -0.90 -19.05
N PHE A 86 3.66 -1.65 -18.18
CA PHE A 86 3.76 -1.28 -16.76
C PHE A 86 4.36 0.13 -16.55
N LEU A 87 5.45 0.47 -17.27
CA LEU A 87 6.05 1.80 -17.18
C LEU A 87 5.15 2.89 -17.77
N GLU A 88 4.43 2.60 -18.86
CA GLU A 88 3.43 3.51 -19.43
C GLU A 88 2.33 3.81 -18.42
N LEU A 89 1.77 2.78 -17.79
CA LEU A 89 0.65 2.90 -16.85
C LEU A 89 1.02 3.49 -15.47
N THR A 90 2.28 3.38 -15.04
CA THR A 90 2.73 3.82 -13.70
C THR A 90 3.65 5.02 -13.68
N VAL A 91 4.49 5.19 -14.70
CA VAL A 91 5.40 6.34 -14.82
C VAL A 91 4.81 7.37 -15.80
N GLY A 92 4.00 6.96 -16.77
CA GLY A 92 3.51 7.83 -17.84
C GLY A 92 4.66 8.20 -18.78
N ILE A 93 5.39 7.19 -19.27
CA ILE A 93 6.47 7.39 -20.24
C ILE A 93 5.95 7.71 -21.64
N ASP A 94 4.70 7.35 -21.95
CA ASP A 94 3.99 7.80 -23.14
C ASP A 94 3.38 9.19 -22.88
N HIS A 95 3.62 10.11 -23.82
CA HIS A 95 3.11 11.48 -23.76
C HIS A 95 1.68 11.60 -24.29
N GLU A 96 1.28 10.71 -25.19
CA GLU A 96 -0.09 10.64 -25.69
C GLU A 96 -1.04 10.05 -24.64
N GLN A 97 -0.48 9.33 -23.66
CA GLN A 97 -1.21 8.73 -22.54
C GLN A 97 -0.64 9.16 -21.19
N PRO A 98 -0.92 10.40 -20.74
CA PRO A 98 -0.52 10.83 -19.41
C PRO A 98 -1.21 10.01 -18.31
N LEU A 99 -0.62 9.99 -17.12
CA LEU A 99 -1.26 9.38 -15.96
C LEU A 99 -2.61 10.09 -15.66
N PRO A 100 -3.67 9.32 -15.31
CA PRO A 100 -5.00 9.87 -15.11
C PRO A 100 -5.08 10.78 -13.87
N PRO A 101 -6.16 11.55 -13.69
CA PRO A 101 -6.42 12.28 -12.45
C PRO A 101 -6.67 11.32 -11.25
N PRO A 102 -6.53 11.79 -9.99
CA PRO A 102 -6.07 13.11 -9.57
C PRO A 102 -4.56 13.32 -9.75
N LYS A 103 -4.16 14.54 -10.13
CA LYS A 103 -2.76 14.89 -10.46
C LYS A 103 -1.77 14.61 -9.32
N GLU A 104 -2.16 14.88 -8.08
CA GLU A 104 -1.29 14.67 -6.91
C GLU A 104 -0.96 13.19 -6.71
N VAL A 105 -1.97 12.33 -6.85
CA VAL A 105 -1.81 10.88 -6.74
C VAL A 105 -1.04 10.32 -7.93
N ALA A 106 -1.28 10.81 -9.14
CA ALA A 106 -0.49 10.47 -10.31
C ALA A 106 1.00 10.79 -10.15
N GLN A 107 1.33 11.95 -9.57
CA GLN A 107 2.71 12.31 -9.25
C GLN A 107 3.32 11.40 -8.18
N LYS A 108 2.54 11.01 -7.16
CA LYS A 108 2.95 10.06 -6.14
C LYS A 108 3.24 8.68 -6.72
N LEU A 109 2.33 8.18 -7.57
CA LEU A 109 2.49 6.92 -8.32
C LEU A 109 3.76 6.94 -9.16
N ARG A 110 3.97 7.99 -9.97
CA ARG A 110 5.18 8.15 -10.78
C ARG A 110 6.45 8.04 -9.95
N LYS A 111 6.55 8.82 -8.86
CA LYS A 111 7.72 8.80 -7.96
C LYS A 111 7.95 7.41 -7.35
N ALA A 112 6.88 6.78 -6.87
CA ALA A 112 6.95 5.46 -6.25
C ALA A 112 7.38 4.38 -7.25
N ALA A 113 6.87 4.43 -8.48
CA ALA A 113 7.22 3.51 -9.56
C ALA A 113 8.68 3.65 -10.00
N ILE A 114 9.17 4.89 -10.22
CA ILE A 114 10.58 5.14 -10.55
C ILE A 114 11.50 4.58 -9.47
N ARG A 115 11.15 4.83 -8.19
CA ARG A 115 11.90 4.31 -7.05
C ARG A 115 11.89 2.78 -7.00
N ALA A 116 10.74 2.16 -7.19
CA ALA A 116 10.63 0.71 -7.19
C ALA A 116 11.46 0.09 -8.32
N VAL A 117 11.47 0.69 -9.53
CA VAL A 117 12.32 0.22 -10.64
C VAL A 117 13.80 0.32 -10.29
N GLN A 118 14.23 1.39 -9.63
CA GLN A 118 15.59 1.50 -9.13
C GLN A 118 15.90 0.38 -8.11
N ASP A 119 15.08 0.23 -7.08
CA ASP A 119 15.28 -0.78 -6.03
C ASP A 119 15.28 -2.21 -6.62
N TRP A 120 14.42 -2.48 -7.61
CA TRP A 120 14.38 -3.75 -8.32
C TRP A 120 15.61 -3.97 -9.19
N HIS A 121 16.08 -2.93 -9.89
CA HIS A 121 17.30 -3.01 -10.68
C HIS A 121 18.53 -3.29 -9.82
N GLU A 122 18.68 -2.62 -8.68
CA GLU A 122 19.78 -2.86 -7.74
C GLU A 122 19.78 -4.31 -7.23
N LYS A 123 18.60 -4.89 -6.99
CA LYS A 123 18.49 -6.24 -6.43
C LYS A 123 18.48 -7.36 -7.48
N TYR A 124 17.93 -7.11 -8.66
CA TYR A 124 17.63 -8.16 -9.64
C TYR A 124 18.07 -7.83 -11.07
N GLY A 125 18.65 -6.65 -11.33
CA GLY A 125 19.02 -6.20 -12.67
C GLY A 125 19.95 -7.16 -13.42
N GLU A 126 20.92 -7.74 -12.72
CA GLU A 126 21.83 -8.74 -13.31
C GLU A 126 21.08 -9.97 -13.85
N ALA A 127 20.03 -10.41 -13.16
CA ALA A 127 19.23 -11.57 -13.55
C ALA A 127 18.21 -11.26 -14.65
N TYR A 128 17.80 -9.99 -14.80
CA TYR A 128 16.74 -9.59 -15.71
C TYR A 128 17.16 -8.43 -16.61
N LYS A 129 17.70 -8.77 -17.79
CA LYS A 129 18.18 -7.79 -18.77
C LYS A 129 17.14 -6.73 -19.13
N GLN A 130 15.86 -7.11 -19.29
CA GLN A 130 14.78 -6.17 -19.62
C GLN A 130 14.50 -5.17 -18.50
N LEU A 131 14.64 -5.57 -17.24
CA LEU A 131 14.57 -4.66 -16.09
C LEU A 131 15.72 -3.64 -16.13
N SER A 132 16.95 -4.09 -16.39
CA SER A 132 18.10 -3.19 -16.55
C SER A 132 17.94 -2.23 -17.72
N LEU A 133 17.43 -2.69 -18.86
CA LEU A 133 17.15 -1.84 -20.02
C LEU A 133 16.12 -0.75 -19.67
N GLY A 134 15.00 -1.12 -19.05
CA GLY A 134 13.99 -0.14 -18.66
C GLY A 134 14.49 0.83 -17.58
N TYR A 135 15.28 0.37 -16.61
CA TYR A 135 15.95 1.27 -15.65
C TYR A 135 16.86 2.29 -16.34
N HIS A 136 17.72 1.83 -17.26
CA HIS A 136 18.63 2.73 -17.98
C HIS A 136 17.89 3.67 -18.94
N PHE A 137 16.80 3.21 -19.57
CA PHE A 137 15.91 4.05 -20.35
C PHE A 137 15.35 5.19 -19.50
N LEU A 138 14.77 4.87 -18.34
CA LEU A 138 14.26 5.88 -17.41
C LEU A 138 15.37 6.84 -16.97
N LYS A 139 16.56 6.35 -16.61
CA LYS A 139 17.68 7.19 -16.15
C LYS A 139 18.17 8.18 -17.20
N ARG A 140 18.08 7.84 -18.49
CA ARG A 140 18.43 8.70 -19.62
C ARG A 140 17.30 9.63 -20.04
N ASN A 141 16.07 9.33 -19.62
CA ASN A 141 14.93 10.17 -19.92
C ASN A 141 15.02 11.46 -19.08
N LYS A 142 15.34 12.58 -19.74
CA LYS A 142 15.51 13.90 -19.09
C LYS A 142 14.27 14.39 -18.34
N LYS A 143 13.10 13.78 -18.56
CA LYS A 143 11.84 14.09 -17.86
C LYS A 143 11.60 13.21 -16.63
N VAL A 144 12.48 12.25 -16.37
CA VAL A 144 12.43 11.35 -15.21
C VAL A 144 13.55 11.74 -14.26
N ASP A 145 13.21 12.50 -13.24
CA ASP A 145 14.19 12.97 -12.26
C ASP A 145 14.42 11.91 -11.17
N PHE A 146 15.53 11.17 -11.29
CA PHE A 146 15.97 10.21 -10.27
C PHE A 146 16.57 10.90 -9.02
N GLN A 147 16.99 12.17 -9.10
CA GLN A 147 17.62 12.89 -8.00
C GLN A 147 16.58 13.56 -7.09
N ASP A 148 15.50 14.12 -7.65
CA ASP A 148 14.39 14.71 -6.87
C ASP A 148 13.64 13.67 -6.03
N VAL A 149 13.63 12.40 -6.46
CA VAL A 149 13.12 11.28 -5.66
C VAL A 149 13.95 11.13 -4.38
N HIS A 150 15.28 11.26 -4.39
CA HIS A 150 16.07 10.98 -3.19
C HIS A 150 15.89 12.04 -2.08
N ALA A 151 15.93 13.34 -2.43
CA ALA A 151 15.79 14.43 -1.47
C ALA A 151 14.36 14.63 -0.97
N ARG A 152 13.35 14.55 -1.86
CA ARG A 152 11.93 14.67 -1.46
C ARG A 152 11.45 13.44 -0.70
N THR A 153 11.91 12.23 -1.03
CA THR A 153 11.48 11.01 -0.33
C THR A 153 12.03 10.92 1.10
N VAL A 154 13.22 11.47 1.38
CA VAL A 154 13.73 11.55 2.77
C VAL A 154 12.94 12.58 3.58
N ALA A 155 12.63 13.74 2.99
CA ALA A 155 11.82 14.76 3.64
C ALA A 155 10.35 14.34 3.82
N GLU A 156 9.74 13.67 2.83
CA GLU A 156 8.40 13.08 2.93
C GLU A 156 8.37 11.91 3.91
N ARG A 157 9.38 11.03 3.94
CA ARG A 157 9.48 9.98 4.98
C ARG A 157 9.56 10.58 6.37
N ARG A 158 10.38 11.62 6.58
CA ARG A 158 10.45 12.31 7.87
C ARG A 158 9.11 12.94 8.25
N ARG A 159 8.41 13.59 7.31
CA ARG A 159 7.08 14.17 7.55
C ARG A 159 6.02 13.11 7.83
N GLU A 160 6.07 11.96 7.15
CA GLU A 160 5.13 10.86 7.35
C GLU A 160 5.40 10.10 8.65
N GLU A 161 6.66 9.90 9.01
CA GLU A 161 7.07 9.39 10.33
C GLU A 161 6.61 10.35 11.44
N GLU A 162 6.80 11.65 11.30
CA GLU A 162 6.31 12.65 12.25
C GLU A 162 4.77 12.64 12.35
N ARG A 163 4.06 12.52 11.23
CA ARG A 163 2.59 12.44 11.21
C ARG A 163 2.08 11.15 11.87
N GLN A 164 2.73 10.02 11.60
CA GLN A 164 2.40 8.75 12.25
C GLN A 164 2.66 8.84 13.76
N LYS A 165 3.78 9.43 14.18
CA LYS A 165 4.10 9.62 15.59
C LYS A 165 3.07 10.50 16.31
N ARG A 166 2.57 11.55 15.63
CA ARG A 166 1.47 12.39 16.15
C ARG A 166 0.16 11.60 16.29
N LEU A 167 -0.20 10.81 15.29
CA LEU A 167 -1.39 9.96 15.33
C LEU A 167 -1.30 8.91 16.45
N ASP A 168 -0.15 8.25 16.60
CA ASP A 168 0.10 7.28 17.66
C ASP A 168 0.01 7.93 19.05
N ASN A 169 0.51 9.17 19.20
CA ASN A 169 0.39 9.92 20.45
C ASN A 169 -1.07 10.26 20.77
N VAL A 170 -1.84 10.73 19.79
CA VAL A 170 -3.28 11.00 19.97
C VAL A 170 -4.02 9.71 20.35
N TYR A 171 -3.70 8.59 19.73
CA TYR A 171 -4.31 7.31 20.05
C TYR A 171 -3.95 6.86 21.48
N LYS A 172 -2.69 6.99 21.89
CA LYS A 172 -2.26 6.71 23.28
C LYS A 172 -2.95 7.59 24.31
N GLU A 173 -3.12 8.88 24.01
CA GLU A 173 -3.84 9.80 24.91
C GLU A 173 -5.32 9.43 25.04
N LYS A 174 -5.97 9.04 23.93
CA LYS A 174 -7.35 8.54 23.97
C LYS A 174 -7.47 7.28 24.82
N VAL A 175 -6.57 6.31 24.64
CA VAL A 175 -6.56 5.08 25.44
C VAL A 175 -6.43 5.41 26.94
N LYS A 176 -5.46 6.25 27.32
CA LYS A 176 -5.29 6.65 28.72
C LYS A 176 -6.52 7.35 29.31
N ARG A 177 -7.18 8.19 28.52
CA ARG A 177 -8.39 8.88 28.96
C ARG A 177 -9.52 7.89 29.22
N THR A 178 -9.74 6.96 28.29
CA THR A 178 -10.76 5.90 28.45
C THR A 178 -10.44 4.99 29.63
N GLU A 179 -9.17 4.63 29.85
CA GLU A 179 -8.76 3.86 31.03
C GLU A 179 -9.13 4.57 32.34
N LYS A 180 -8.87 5.88 32.44
CA LYS A 180 -9.22 6.68 33.63
C LYS A 180 -10.74 6.78 33.83
N GLU A 181 -11.49 7.00 32.76
CA GLU A 181 -12.96 7.06 32.80
C GLU A 181 -13.55 5.71 33.24
N MET A 182 -12.97 4.59 32.83
CA MET A 182 -13.37 3.25 33.27
C MET A 182 -13.04 2.99 34.75
N GLU A 183 -11.89 3.46 35.23
CA GLU A 183 -11.51 3.35 36.64
C GLU A 183 -12.45 4.15 37.54
N GLU A 184 -12.78 5.38 37.16
CA GLU A 184 -13.77 6.23 37.86
C GLU A 184 -15.14 5.56 37.92
N MET A 185 -15.64 5.07 36.78
CA MET A 185 -16.92 4.36 36.72
C MET A 185 -16.93 3.06 37.53
N SER A 186 -15.81 2.33 37.57
CA SER A 186 -15.68 1.13 38.39
C SER A 186 -15.75 1.47 39.88
N GLN A 187 -15.19 2.60 40.30
CA GLN A 187 -15.26 3.06 41.69
C GLN A 187 -16.70 3.44 42.04
N GLU A 188 -17.40 4.19 41.18
CA GLU A 188 -18.81 4.54 41.38
C GLU A 188 -19.71 3.29 41.51
N ILE A 189 -19.47 2.25 40.70
CA ILE A 189 -20.19 0.98 40.80
C ILE A 189 -19.91 0.31 42.16
N ALA A 190 -18.65 0.28 42.61
CA ALA A 190 -18.29 -0.32 43.89
C ALA A 190 -18.92 0.42 45.08
N ASP A 191 -18.93 1.76 45.02
CA ASP A 191 -19.54 2.61 46.04
C ASP A 191 -21.05 2.36 46.10
N THR A 192 -21.73 2.35 44.94
CA THR A 192 -23.17 2.04 44.83
C THR A 192 -23.49 0.64 45.38
N LEU A 193 -22.65 -0.35 45.08
CA LEU A 193 -22.85 -1.73 45.53
C LEU A 193 -22.68 -1.84 47.06
N THR A 194 -21.72 -1.12 47.63
CA THR A 194 -21.51 -1.01 49.08
C THR A 194 -22.70 -0.32 49.76
N GLU A 195 -23.22 0.77 49.17
CA GLU A 195 -24.43 1.42 49.67
C GLU A 195 -25.64 0.47 49.68
N MET A 196 -25.84 -0.30 48.61
CA MET A 196 -26.91 -1.31 48.53
C MET A 196 -26.72 -2.40 49.60
N GLU A 197 -25.52 -2.95 49.78
CA GLU A 197 -25.22 -3.93 50.82
C GLU A 197 -25.51 -3.40 52.23
N ASN A 198 -25.12 -2.17 52.52
CA ASN A 198 -25.42 -1.52 53.79
C ASN A 198 -26.94 -1.34 54.00
N CYS A 199 -27.69 -0.97 52.96
CA CYS A 199 -29.15 -0.91 53.03
C CYS A 199 -29.78 -2.29 53.31
N PHE A 200 -29.25 -3.37 52.74
CA PHE A 200 -29.72 -4.73 52.99
C PHE A 200 -29.38 -5.25 54.40
N GLN A 201 -28.28 -4.79 55.02
CA GLN A 201 -27.92 -5.16 56.39
C GLN A 201 -28.79 -4.47 57.47
N LEU A 202 -29.49 -3.38 57.10
CA LEU A 202 -30.38 -2.63 57.99
C LEU A 202 -31.84 -3.13 57.97
N LEU A 203 -32.16 -4.11 57.11
CA LEU A 203 -33.45 -4.78 56.99
C LEU A 203 -33.42 -6.17 57.64
#